data_AF-A0A453NN11-F1
#
_entry.id   AF-A0A453NN11-F1
#
_cell.length_a   1.000
_cell.length_b   1.000
_cell.length_c   1.000
_cell.angle_alpha   90.00
_cell.angle_beta   90.00
_cell.angle_gamma   90.00
#
_symmetry.space_group_name_H-M   'P 1'
#
loop_
_entity.id
_entity.type
_entity.pdbx_description
1 polymer ?
#
loop_
_entity_poly.entity_id
_entity_poly.type
_entity_poly.pdbx_seq_one_letter_code
_entity_poly.pdbx_strand_id
1 'polypeptide(L)'
;GIRFRGLSIPECQKVLPAAVKDGEPLPEGLLWLLLTGKVPTKEQVDALSKELLSRSTVPGYVYKAIDALPVTAHPMTQFTTGVMALQVDSEFQKAYNKGMPKTKFWEPTYEDCLNLISRLPQVASYVYRRIFKDGKAIAADNTLDYAANFSHMLGFDDPKMLELMRLYITIHTDHEGGNVSAHTGHL
;
A
#
# COMPACT_ATOMS: atom_id res chain seq x y z
N GLY A 1 -7.87 -1.90 -23.41
CA GLY A 1 -7.55 -1.25 -22.13
C GLY A 1 -6.64 -2.15 -21.32
N ILE A 2 -6.13 -1.64 -20.20
CA ILE A 2 -5.32 -2.42 -19.26
C ILE A 2 -6.07 -3.67 -18.78
N ARG A 3 -5.33 -4.74 -18.51
CA ARG A 3 -5.85 -5.99 -17.94
C ARG A 3 -4.98 -6.46 -16.78
N PHE A 4 -5.58 -6.70 -15.63
CA PHE A 4 -4.91 -7.26 -14.47
C PHE A 4 -4.99 -8.78 -14.54
N ARG A 5 -3.86 -9.44 -14.84
CA ARG A 5 -3.78 -10.90 -15.02
C ARG A 5 -4.85 -11.45 -15.98
N GLY A 6 -5.13 -10.71 -17.06
CA GLY A 6 -6.12 -11.07 -18.07
C GLY A 6 -7.51 -10.49 -17.85
N LEU A 7 -7.85 -10.00 -16.65
CA LEU A 7 -9.14 -9.39 -16.35
C LEU A 7 -9.13 -7.88 -16.66
N SER A 8 -10.09 -7.40 -17.43
CA SER A 8 -10.36 -5.96 -17.61
C SER A 8 -10.92 -5.34 -16.33
N ILE A 9 -10.93 -4.00 -16.24
CA ILE A 9 -11.50 -3.28 -15.08
C ILE A 9 -12.96 -3.68 -14.82
N PRO A 10 -13.87 -3.72 -15.82
CA PRO A 10 -15.26 -4.16 -15.57
C PRO A 10 -15.37 -5.63 -15.15
N GLU A 11 -14.43 -6.49 -15.56
CA GLU A 11 -14.39 -7.88 -15.10
C GLU A 11 -13.92 -7.93 -13.63
N CYS A 12 -12.90 -7.15 -13.27
CA CYS A 12 -12.43 -7.04 -11.88
C CYS A 12 -13.54 -6.53 -10.95
N GLN A 13 -14.27 -5.48 -11.33
CA GLN A 13 -15.39 -4.95 -10.53
C GLN A 13 -16.49 -5.99 -10.28
N LYS A 14 -16.67 -6.97 -11.18
CA LYS A 14 -17.68 -8.02 -11.02
C LYS A 14 -17.23 -9.16 -10.11
N VAL A 15 -15.94 -9.50 -10.10
CA VAL A 15 -15.45 -10.74 -9.46
C VAL A 15 -14.62 -10.51 -8.21
N LEU A 16 -14.02 -9.33 -8.03
CA LEU A 16 -13.23 -9.03 -6.84
C LEU A 16 -14.17 -8.71 -5.65
N PRO A 17 -13.86 -9.21 -4.44
CA PRO A 17 -14.64 -8.87 -3.25
C PRO A 17 -14.63 -7.37 -2.95
N ALA A 18 -15.78 -6.87 -2.49
CA ALA A 18 -15.98 -5.50 -2.01
C ALA A 18 -16.21 -5.48 -0.49
N ALA A 19 -16.06 -4.32 0.14
CA ALA A 19 -16.33 -4.15 1.57
C ALA A 19 -17.83 -4.23 1.92
N VAL A 20 -18.67 -3.70 1.03
CA VAL A 20 -20.12 -3.71 1.13
C VAL A 20 -20.74 -4.30 -0.13
N LYS A 21 -22.00 -4.74 -0.04
CA LYS A 21 -22.74 -5.22 -1.20
C LYS A 21 -22.85 -4.09 -2.24
N ASP A 22 -22.59 -4.43 -3.51
CA ASP A 22 -22.62 -3.50 -4.65
C ASP A 22 -21.63 -2.32 -4.52
N GLY A 23 -20.60 -2.48 -3.68
CA GLY A 23 -19.51 -1.51 -3.51
C GLY A 23 -18.32 -1.73 -4.46
N GLU A 24 -17.29 -0.91 -4.29
CA GLU A 24 -16.08 -0.92 -5.11
C GLU A 24 -15.11 -2.05 -4.71
N PRO A 25 -14.33 -2.60 -5.67
CA PRO A 25 -13.41 -3.69 -5.41
C PRO A 25 -12.31 -3.29 -4.42
N LEU A 26 -12.06 -4.16 -3.44
CA LEU A 26 -11.00 -3.96 -2.46
C LEU A 26 -9.60 -4.10 -3.09
N PRO A 27 -8.67 -3.17 -2.83
CA PRO A 27 -7.30 -3.27 -3.34
C PRO A 27 -6.56 -4.53 -2.92
N GLU A 28 -6.87 -5.07 -1.74
CA GLU A 28 -6.34 -6.35 -1.26
C GLU A 28 -6.72 -7.48 -2.20
N GLY A 29 -7.94 -7.46 -2.74
CA GLY A 29 -8.40 -8.42 -3.73
C GLY A 29 -7.60 -8.33 -5.04
N LEU A 30 -7.30 -7.11 -5.49
CA LEU A 30 -6.46 -6.91 -6.66
C LEU A 30 -5.01 -7.31 -6.40
N LEU A 31 -4.45 -6.98 -5.24
CA LEU A 31 -3.09 -7.40 -4.86
C LEU A 31 -2.96 -8.93 -4.91
N TRP A 32 -3.94 -9.66 -4.37
CA TRP A 32 -3.99 -11.11 -4.45
C TRP A 32 -4.03 -11.62 -5.89
N LEU A 33 -4.90 -11.02 -6.73
CA LEU A 33 -4.97 -11.37 -8.15
C LEU A 33 -3.62 -11.16 -8.83
N LEU A 34 -2.96 -10.03 -8.62
CA LEU A 34 -1.66 -9.73 -9.24
C LEU A 34 -0.56 -10.70 -8.79
N LEU A 35 -0.53 -11.09 -7.52
CA LEU A 35 0.46 -12.03 -6.99
C LEU A 35 0.21 -13.48 -7.43
N THR A 36 -1.04 -13.92 -7.47
CA THR A 36 -1.39 -15.34 -7.64
C THR A 36 -1.94 -15.71 -9.02
N GLY A 37 -2.42 -14.72 -9.77
CA GLY A 37 -3.19 -14.93 -11.00
C GLY A 37 -4.60 -15.48 -10.79
N LYS A 38 -5.10 -15.53 -9.54
CA LYS A 38 -6.40 -16.10 -9.19
C LYS A 38 -7.27 -15.06 -8.49
N VAL A 39 -8.57 -15.08 -8.76
CA VAL A 39 -9.55 -14.26 -8.05
C VAL A 39 -9.68 -14.78 -6.62
N PRO A 40 -9.48 -13.96 -5.58
CA PRO A 40 -9.58 -14.39 -4.20
C PRO A 40 -11.03 -14.57 -3.73
N THR A 41 -11.23 -15.40 -2.70
CA THR A 41 -12.49 -15.43 -1.95
C THR A 41 -12.56 -14.28 -0.95
N LYS A 42 -13.74 -14.02 -0.38
CA LYS A 42 -13.92 -12.98 0.66
C LYS A 42 -13.04 -13.25 1.88
N GLU A 43 -12.93 -14.51 2.29
CA GLU A 43 -12.12 -14.91 3.44
C GLU A 43 -10.62 -14.69 3.20
N GLN A 44 -10.16 -14.89 1.97
CA GLN A 44 -8.77 -14.60 1.57
C GLN A 44 -8.49 -13.09 1.60
N VAL A 45 -9.43 -12.27 1.11
CA VAL A 45 -9.32 -10.82 1.18
C VAL A 45 -9.31 -10.35 2.64
N ASP A 46 -10.21 -10.87 3.49
CA ASP A 46 -10.26 -10.50 4.91
C ASP A 46 -9.02 -10.92 5.69
N ALA A 47 -8.45 -12.07 5.34
CA ALA A 47 -7.17 -12.51 5.90
C ALA A 47 -6.04 -11.57 5.48
N LEU A 48 -5.98 -11.18 4.20
CA LEU A 48 -4.98 -10.25 3.69
C LEU A 48 -5.12 -8.85 4.29
N SER A 49 -6.34 -8.32 4.46
CA SER A 49 -6.56 -7.03 5.14
C SER A 49 -6.03 -7.06 6.58
N LYS A 50 -6.25 -8.15 7.33
CA LYS A 50 -5.71 -8.33 8.69
C LYS A 50 -4.19 -8.43 8.69
N GLU A 51 -3.61 -9.14 7.72
CA GLU A 51 -2.17 -9.24 7.57
C GLU A 51 -1.54 -7.88 7.25
N LEU A 52 -2.13 -7.13 6.32
CA LEU A 52 -1.63 -5.81 5.99
C LEU A 52 -1.70 -4.87 7.20
N LEU A 53 -2.79 -4.94 7.98
CA LEU A 53 -2.94 -4.18 9.21
C LEU A 53 -1.87 -4.54 10.25
N SER A 54 -1.59 -5.83 10.47
CA SER A 54 -0.61 -6.25 11.47
C SER A 54 0.82 -5.80 11.16
N ARG A 55 1.13 -5.61 9.87
CA ARG A 55 2.43 -5.13 9.36
C ARG A 55 2.55 -3.60 9.29
N SER A 56 1.45 -2.87 9.51
CA SER A 56 1.35 -1.42 9.25
C SER A 56 2.08 -0.50 10.23
N THR A 57 2.68 -1.05 11.29
CA THR A 57 3.43 -0.25 12.27
C THR A 57 4.64 0.42 11.64
N VAL A 58 4.74 1.74 11.79
CA VAL A 58 5.87 2.54 11.29
C VAL A 58 6.76 2.98 12.47
N PRO A 59 8.07 2.68 12.43
CA PRO A 59 9.00 3.11 13.47
C PRO A 59 9.08 4.64 13.60
N GLY A 60 9.23 5.14 14.83
CA GLY A 60 9.26 6.58 15.11
C GLY A 60 10.36 7.37 14.38
N TYR A 61 11.46 6.73 14.00
CA TYR A 61 12.55 7.40 13.28
C TYR A 61 12.16 7.76 11.83
N VAL A 62 11.16 7.09 11.24
CA VAL A 62 10.66 7.40 9.89
C VAL A 62 10.01 8.78 9.89
N TYR A 63 9.16 9.07 10.88
CA TYR A 63 8.55 10.39 11.04
C TYR A 63 9.60 11.47 11.31
N LYS A 64 10.62 11.17 12.13
CA LYS A 64 11.74 12.09 12.37
C LYS A 64 12.53 12.42 11.09
N ALA A 65 12.72 11.43 10.20
CA ALA A 65 13.40 11.65 8.92
C ALA A 65 12.57 12.57 8.00
N ILE A 66 11.25 12.40 7.97
CA ILE A 66 10.34 13.28 7.23
C ILE A 66 10.34 14.70 7.83
N ASP A 67 10.28 14.81 9.15
CA ASP A 67 10.24 16.09 9.87
C ASP A 67 11.53 16.91 9.75
N ALA A 68 12.66 16.26 9.47
CA ALA A 68 13.93 16.94 9.21
C ALA A 68 13.90 17.77 7.91
N LEU A 69 12.97 17.48 6.99
CA LEU A 69 12.74 18.30 5.81
C LEU A 69 11.90 19.54 6.14
N PRO A 70 12.09 20.68 5.46
CA PRO A 70 11.18 21.81 5.60
C PRO A 70 9.75 21.41 5.19
N VAL A 71 8.73 22.01 5.82
CA VAL A 71 7.31 21.76 5.48
C VAL A 71 7.00 22.06 4.01
N THR A 72 7.74 23.01 3.42
CA THR A 72 7.65 23.39 2.00
C THR A 72 8.28 22.38 1.04
N ALA A 73 8.98 21.35 1.53
CA ALA A 73 9.48 20.28 0.68
C ALA A 73 8.32 19.61 -0.07
N HIS A 74 8.51 19.30 -1.35
CA HIS A 74 7.47 18.69 -2.17
C HIS A 74 6.94 17.39 -1.52
N PRO A 75 5.61 17.11 -1.53
CA PRO A 75 5.06 15.93 -0.87
C PRO A 75 5.74 14.62 -1.29
N MET A 76 6.08 14.47 -2.58
CA MET A 76 6.81 13.30 -3.07
C MET A 76 8.22 13.19 -2.50
N THR A 77 8.93 14.30 -2.26
CA THR A 77 10.25 14.26 -1.61
C THR A 77 10.14 13.77 -0.18
N GLN A 78 9.13 14.26 0.56
CA GLN A 78 8.86 13.82 1.93
C GLN A 78 8.48 12.34 1.97
N PHE A 79 7.59 11.91 1.06
CA PHE A 79 7.17 10.52 0.93
C PHE A 79 8.34 9.58 0.60
N THR A 80 9.14 9.89 -0.43
CA THR A 80 10.33 9.11 -0.78
C THR A 80 11.33 9.06 0.36
N THR A 81 11.54 10.15 1.10
CA THR A 81 12.41 10.15 2.29
C THR A 81 11.88 9.21 3.38
N GLY A 82 10.56 9.19 3.60
CA GLY A 82 9.93 8.24 4.50
C GLY A 82 10.12 6.78 4.07
N VAL A 83 9.96 6.49 2.77
CA VAL A 83 10.22 5.15 2.20
C VAL A 83 11.69 4.75 2.36
N MET A 84 12.63 5.68 2.13
CA MET A 84 14.06 5.42 2.35
C MET A 84 14.38 5.18 3.83
N ALA A 85 13.69 5.83 4.77
CA ALA A 85 13.83 5.53 6.18
C ALA A 85 13.31 4.12 6.51
N LEU A 86 12.18 3.69 5.93
CA LEU A 86 11.66 2.33 6.10
C LEU A 86 12.63 1.24 5.63
N GLN A 87 13.52 1.54 4.67
CA GLN A 87 14.51 0.60 4.15
C GLN A 87 15.42 0.01 5.24
N VAL A 88 15.64 0.73 6.35
CA VAL A 88 16.43 0.26 7.52
C VAL A 88 15.93 -1.09 8.06
N ASP A 89 14.63 -1.36 7.93
CA ASP A 89 14.03 -2.60 8.41
C ASP A 89 14.13 -3.77 7.44
N SER A 90 14.61 -3.58 6.21
CA SER A 90 14.59 -4.58 5.13
C SER A 90 15.09 -5.95 5.59
N GLU A 91 14.21 -6.93 5.46
CA GLU A 91 14.46 -8.34 5.73
C GLU A 91 15.31 -8.95 4.62
N PHE A 92 15.07 -8.56 3.36
CA PHE A 92 15.85 -9.02 2.22
C PHE A 92 17.32 -8.65 2.36
N GLN A 93 17.63 -7.39 2.68
CA GLN A 93 19.01 -6.94 2.86
C GLN A 93 19.72 -7.75 3.95
N LYS A 94 19.04 -7.97 5.10
CA LYS A 94 19.59 -8.75 6.22
C LYS A 94 19.80 -10.21 5.85
N ALA A 95 18.86 -10.83 5.12
CA ALA A 95 18.94 -12.22 4.70
C ALA A 95 20.02 -12.46 3.63
N TYR A 96 20.12 -11.55 2.65
CA TYR A 96 21.13 -11.60 1.60
C TYR A 96 22.54 -11.53 2.20
N ASN A 97 22.79 -10.60 3.14
CA ASN A 97 24.09 -10.45 3.80
C ASN A 97 24.50 -11.68 4.63
N LYS A 98 23.55 -12.54 5.02
CA LYS A 98 23.80 -13.81 5.72
C LYS A 98 24.06 -14.99 4.75
N GLY A 99 24.08 -14.75 3.45
CA GLY A 99 24.37 -15.78 2.44
C GLY A 99 23.17 -16.66 2.07
N MET A 100 21.95 -16.10 2.05
CA MET A 100 20.76 -16.82 1.61
C MET A 100 20.91 -17.38 0.18
N PRO A 101 20.45 -18.62 -0.11
CA PRO A 101 20.48 -19.16 -1.46
C PRO A 101 19.55 -18.40 -2.41
N LYS A 102 19.97 -18.23 -3.66
CA LYS A 102 19.23 -17.49 -4.71
C LYS A 102 17.79 -17.98 -4.91
N THR A 103 17.54 -19.29 -4.77
CA THR A 103 16.21 -19.88 -4.92
C THR A 103 15.21 -19.42 -3.86
N LYS A 104 15.69 -18.80 -2.78
CA LYS A 104 14.91 -18.32 -1.64
C LYS A 104 14.75 -16.80 -1.60
N PHE A 105 15.31 -16.06 -2.56
CA PHE A 105 15.25 -14.60 -2.59
C PHE A 105 13.83 -14.04 -2.53
N TRP A 106 12.87 -14.71 -3.16
CA TRP A 106 11.49 -14.26 -3.19
C TRP A 106 10.83 -14.24 -1.80
N GLU A 107 11.30 -15.05 -0.84
CA GLU A 107 10.69 -15.16 0.49
C GLU A 107 10.83 -13.85 1.28
N PRO A 108 12.04 -13.34 1.57
CA PRO A 108 12.16 -12.04 2.23
C PRO A 108 11.80 -10.86 1.32
N THR A 109 11.84 -11.00 -0.01
CA THR A 109 11.27 -9.98 -0.91
C THR A 109 9.77 -9.86 -0.72
N TYR A 110 9.05 -10.99 -0.59
CA TYR A 110 7.61 -11.00 -0.31
C TYR A 110 7.31 -10.33 1.03
N GLU A 111 8.06 -10.65 2.08
CA GLU A 111 7.93 -10.02 3.40
C GLU A 111 8.15 -8.50 3.30
N ASP A 112 9.24 -8.04 2.67
CA ASP A 112 9.54 -6.62 2.51
C ASP A 112 8.48 -5.90 1.66
N CYS A 113 7.98 -6.53 0.59
CA CYS A 113 6.92 -5.96 -0.25
C CYS A 113 5.62 -5.77 0.54
N LEU A 114 5.16 -6.77 1.30
CA LEU A 114 3.97 -6.62 2.13
C LEU A 114 4.18 -5.63 3.26
N ASN A 115 5.33 -5.68 3.94
CA ASN A 115 5.68 -4.70 4.97
C ASN A 115 5.68 -3.27 4.40
N LEU A 116 6.20 -3.07 3.20
CA LEU A 116 6.21 -1.78 2.53
C LEU A 116 4.77 -1.33 2.24
N ILE A 117 3.98 -2.14 1.50
CA ILE A 117 2.59 -1.84 1.15
C ILE A 117 1.80 -1.43 2.39
N SER A 118 1.87 -2.22 3.47
CA SER A 118 1.20 -1.97 4.74
C SER A 118 1.54 -0.62 5.39
N ARG A 119 2.75 -0.11 5.18
CA ARG A 119 3.27 1.10 5.84
C ARG A 119 3.10 2.35 4.98
N LEU A 120 2.92 2.22 3.66
CA LEU A 120 2.76 3.36 2.75
C LEU A 120 1.60 4.29 3.14
N PRO A 121 0.40 3.81 3.53
CA PRO A 121 -0.70 4.69 3.93
C PRO A 121 -0.38 5.57 5.13
N GLN A 122 0.32 5.04 6.14
CA GLN A 122 0.74 5.77 7.33
C GLN A 122 1.73 6.89 6.98
N VAL A 123 2.72 6.58 6.14
CA VAL A 123 3.70 7.57 5.69
C VAL A 123 3.05 8.64 4.81
N ALA A 124 2.22 8.24 3.84
CA ALA A 124 1.56 9.16 2.93
C ALA A 124 0.54 10.05 3.64
N SER A 125 -0.26 9.49 4.55
CA SER A 125 -1.22 10.25 5.35
C SER A 125 -0.50 11.23 6.26
N TYR A 126 0.58 10.81 6.91
CA TYR A 126 1.41 11.69 7.73
C TYR A 126 1.92 12.90 6.93
N VAL A 127 2.47 12.68 5.73
CA VAL A 127 2.91 13.78 4.84
C VAL A 127 1.75 14.72 4.49
N TYR A 128 0.58 14.17 4.14
CA TYR A 128 -0.60 14.99 3.85
C TYR A 128 -1.03 15.84 5.06
N ARG A 129 -1.12 15.22 6.24
CA ARG A 129 -1.54 15.91 7.48
C ARG A 129 -0.51 16.96 7.91
N ARG A 130 0.78 16.67 7.73
CA ARG A 130 1.89 17.60 7.99
C ARG A 130 1.80 18.86 7.15
N ILE A 131 1.57 18.71 5.84
CA ILE A 131 1.56 19.85 4.91
C ILE A 131 0.25 20.64 4.99
N PHE A 132 -0.90 19.95 5.07
CA PHE A 132 -2.20 20.58 4.83
C PHE A 132 -3.10 20.67 6.07
N LYS A 133 -2.67 20.10 7.22
CA LYS A 133 -3.50 19.94 8.43
C LYS A 133 -2.70 20.18 9.72
N ASP A 134 -1.73 21.09 9.68
CA ASP A 134 -0.93 21.55 10.83
C ASP A 134 -0.18 20.42 11.58
N GLY A 135 0.19 19.32 10.90
CA GLY A 135 0.84 18.20 11.56
C GLY A 135 -0.07 17.35 12.45
N LYS A 136 -1.39 17.57 12.41
CA LYS A 136 -2.37 16.79 13.18
C LYS A 136 -2.60 15.43 12.53
N ALA A 137 -1.68 14.50 12.78
CA ALA A 137 -1.79 13.11 12.37
C ALA A 137 -3.04 12.45 12.96
N ILE A 138 -3.64 11.53 12.21
CA ILE A 138 -4.78 10.71 12.61
C ILE A 138 -4.28 9.28 12.74
N ALA A 139 -4.62 8.61 13.84
CA ALA A 139 -4.24 7.22 14.04
C ALA A 139 -5.02 6.29 13.10
N ALA A 140 -4.44 5.15 12.74
CA ALA A 140 -5.14 4.12 12.00
C ALA A 140 -6.33 3.54 12.80
N ASP A 141 -7.39 3.18 12.09
CA ASP A 141 -8.51 2.40 12.62
C ASP A 141 -8.30 0.92 12.27
N ASN A 142 -8.18 0.08 13.30
CA ASN A 142 -7.92 -1.35 13.16
C ASN A 142 -9.13 -2.17 12.70
N THR A 143 -10.28 -1.53 12.48
CA THR A 143 -11.51 -2.16 11.96
C THR A 143 -11.72 -1.95 10.47
N LEU A 144 -10.94 -1.06 9.84
CA LEU A 144 -11.06 -0.71 8.43
C LEU A 144 -10.11 -1.54 7.54
N ASP A 145 -10.53 -1.76 6.28
CA ASP A 145 -9.66 -2.28 5.21
C ASP A 145 -8.59 -1.26 4.79
N TYR A 146 -7.63 -1.69 3.96
CA TYR A 146 -6.45 -0.92 3.59
C TYR A 146 -6.77 0.48 3.06
N ALA A 147 -7.69 0.57 2.09
CA ALA A 147 -8.04 1.83 1.44
C ALA A 147 -8.91 2.72 2.33
N ALA A 148 -9.87 2.14 3.04
CA ALA A 148 -10.70 2.89 3.97
C ALA A 148 -9.86 3.47 5.12
N ASN A 149 -8.92 2.70 5.67
CA ASN A 149 -8.01 3.17 6.70
C ASN A 149 -7.08 4.29 6.18
N PHE A 150 -6.64 4.20 4.91
CA PHE A 150 -5.89 5.29 4.30
C PHE A 150 -6.72 6.58 4.19
N SER A 151 -7.96 6.49 3.72
CA SER A 151 -8.90 7.62 3.65
C SER A 151 -9.16 8.23 5.04
N HIS A 152 -9.38 7.39 6.04
CA HIS A 152 -9.53 7.79 7.44
C HIS A 152 -8.32 8.59 7.94
N MET A 153 -7.10 8.07 7.75
CA MET A 153 -5.88 8.75 8.21
C MET A 153 -5.60 10.08 7.48
N LEU A 154 -6.10 10.24 6.25
CA LEU A 154 -6.09 11.53 5.55
C LEU A 154 -7.09 12.53 6.17
N GLY A 155 -8.11 12.03 6.87
CA GLY A 155 -9.19 12.79 7.52
C GLY A 155 -10.49 12.80 6.73
N PHE A 156 -10.75 11.75 5.95
CA PHE A 156 -11.96 11.60 5.14
C PHE A 156 -12.70 10.32 5.51
N ASP A 157 -13.73 10.47 6.34
CA ASP A 157 -14.56 9.35 6.88
C ASP A 157 -15.92 9.20 6.18
N ASP A 158 -16.23 10.04 5.19
CA ASP A 158 -17.46 9.90 4.41
C ASP A 158 -17.47 8.54 3.69
N PRO A 159 -18.52 7.71 3.82
CA PRO A 159 -18.58 6.39 3.19
C PRO A 159 -18.28 6.39 1.68
N LYS A 160 -18.68 7.45 0.96
CA LYS A 160 -18.38 7.58 -0.47
C LYS A 160 -16.92 7.87 -0.73
N MET A 161 -16.24 8.58 0.18
CA MET A 161 -14.79 8.80 0.09
C MET A 161 -14.02 7.50 0.35
N LEU A 162 -14.50 6.65 1.25
CA LEU A 162 -13.91 5.33 1.47
C LEU A 162 -14.02 4.46 0.21
N GLU A 163 -15.20 4.43 -0.42
CA GLU A 163 -15.43 3.73 -1.70
C GLU A 163 -14.58 4.30 -2.84
N LEU A 164 -14.50 5.63 -2.94
CA LEU A 164 -13.63 6.29 -3.92
C LEU A 164 -12.17 5.88 -3.74
N MET A 165 -11.68 5.82 -2.50
CA MET A 165 -10.29 5.42 -2.23
C MET A 165 -10.04 3.96 -2.60
N ARG A 166 -10.99 3.06 -2.33
CA ARG A 166 -10.94 1.65 -2.74
C ARG A 166 -10.82 1.52 -4.25
N LEU A 167 -11.69 2.20 -5.00
CA LEU A 167 -11.63 2.21 -6.47
C LEU A 167 -10.33 2.85 -6.98
N TYR A 168 -9.95 4.00 -6.43
CA TYR A 168 -8.78 4.77 -6.87
C TYR A 168 -7.49 3.96 -6.77
N ILE A 169 -7.24 3.33 -5.62
CA ILE A 169 -6.06 2.48 -5.43
C ILE A 169 -6.10 1.30 -6.39
N THR A 170 -7.25 0.62 -6.48
CA THR A 170 -7.41 -0.55 -7.36
C THR A 170 -7.09 -0.23 -8.82
N ILE A 171 -7.65 0.83 -9.41
CA ILE A 171 -7.46 1.08 -10.85
C ILE A 171 -6.08 1.67 -11.21
N HIS A 172 -5.35 2.24 -10.25
CA HIS A 172 -4.00 2.79 -10.45
C HIS A 172 -2.88 1.85 -9.97
N THR A 173 -3.22 0.61 -9.59
CA THR A 173 -2.24 -0.31 -8.99
C THR A 173 -1.12 -0.70 -9.96
N ASP A 174 -1.43 -0.91 -11.24
CA ASP A 174 -0.45 -1.32 -12.25
C ASP A 174 -0.82 -0.85 -13.65
N HIS A 175 0.18 -0.58 -14.49
CA HIS A 175 -0.03 -0.31 -15.92
C HIS A 175 1.22 -0.67 -16.75
N GLU A 176 1.45 -1.98 -16.85
CA GLU A 176 2.61 -2.56 -17.55
C GLU A 176 3.96 -2.15 -16.95
N GLY A 177 5.06 -2.59 -17.56
CA GLY A 177 6.43 -2.32 -17.09
C GLY A 177 7.14 -1.15 -17.78
N GLY A 178 6.53 -0.54 -18.81
CA GLY A 178 7.20 0.47 -19.64
C GLY A 178 7.19 1.89 -19.06
N ASN A 179 6.31 2.18 -18.10
CA ASN A 179 6.25 3.48 -17.45
C ASN A 179 7.47 3.68 -16.52
N VAL A 180 7.90 4.93 -16.34
CA VAL A 180 9.14 5.27 -15.62
C VAL A 180 9.12 4.73 -14.18
N SER A 181 8.00 4.82 -13.47
CA SER A 181 7.87 4.31 -12.09
C SER A 181 8.11 2.80 -11.99
N ALA A 182 7.44 2.01 -12.83
CA ALA A 182 7.56 0.56 -12.83
C ALA A 182 8.96 0.12 -13.29
N HIS A 183 9.46 0.70 -14.38
CA HIS A 183 10.78 0.35 -14.91
C HIS A 183 11.90 0.70 -13.92
N THR A 184 11.82 1.83 -13.22
CA THR A 184 12.81 2.22 -12.21
C THR A 184 12.83 1.25 -11.02
N GLY A 185 11.67 0.74 -10.59
CA GLY A 185 11.61 -0.27 -9.53
C GLY A 185 12.09 -1.66 -9.96
N HIS A 186 12.09 -1.94 -11.27
CA HIS A 186 12.52 -3.22 -11.83
C HIS A 186 14.05 -3.31 -12.06
N LEU A 187 14.68 -2.21 -12.48
CA LEU A 187 16.09 -2.12 -12.86
C LEU A 187 17.04 -2.32 -11.68
#